data_AF-A0A4Z1KM25-F1
#
_entry.id   AF-A0A4Z1KM25-F1
#
_cell.length_a   1.000
_cell.length_b   1.000
_cell.length_c   1.000
_cell.angle_alpha   90.00
_cell.angle_beta   90.00
_cell.angle_gamma   90.00
#
_symmetry.space_group_name_H-M   'P 1'
#
loop_
_entity.id
_entity.type
_entity.pdbx_description
1 polymer ?
#
loop_
_entity_poly.entity_id
_entity_poly.type
_entity_poly.pdbx_seq_one_letter_code
_entity_poly.pdbx_strand_id
1 'polypeptide(L)'
;MEEIESACKLANIHDTIGSLPEGYETPCGSIGGQFSDGQLQRLSIACVLLRKPHLLLLDESTSALDAESEKLFEEALEKTSKGVTVIANAHRLRTIEKASTIFAIDSGICVDQGSHDELVARNEE
;
A
#
# COMPACT_ATOMS: atom_id res chain seq x y z
N MET A 1 -8.74 20.61 -4.49
CA MET A 1 -8.77 20.35 -3.03
C MET A 1 -9.47 19.04 -2.71
N GLU A 2 -10.69 18.83 -3.21
CA GLU A 2 -11.51 17.64 -2.91
C GLU A 2 -10.83 16.29 -3.24
N GLU A 3 -10.13 16.17 -4.38
CA GLU A 3 -9.37 14.95 -4.71
C GLU A 3 -8.20 14.70 -3.75
N ILE A 4 -7.51 15.75 -3.30
CA ILE A 4 -6.39 15.65 -2.35
C ILE A 4 -6.92 15.19 -1.00
N GLU A 5 -8.00 15.81 -0.51
CA GLU A 5 -8.63 15.40 0.74
C GLU A 5 -9.14 13.95 0.68
N SER A 6 -9.76 13.56 -0.43
CA SER A 6 -10.21 12.19 -0.64
C SER A 6 -9.04 11.20 -0.60
N ALA A 7 -7.93 11.49 -1.28
CA ALA A 7 -6.74 10.66 -1.27
C ALA A 7 -6.12 10.56 0.15
N CYS A 8 -6.06 11.67 0.87
CA CYS A 8 -5.57 11.70 2.25
C CYS A 8 -6.48 10.96 3.24
N LYS A 9 -7.80 10.98 3.02
CA LYS A 9 -8.77 10.21 3.83
C LYS A 9 -8.59 8.71 3.59
N LEU A 10 -8.47 8.30 2.32
CA LEU A 10 -8.20 6.91 1.97
C LEU A 10 -6.85 6.39 2.53
N ALA A 11 -5.85 7.27 2.61
CA ALA A 11 -4.54 6.93 3.18
C ALA A 11 -4.45 7.09 4.71
N ASN A 12 -5.56 7.39 5.41
CA ASN A 12 -5.59 7.60 6.86
C ASN A 12 -4.57 8.66 7.36
N ILE A 13 -4.41 9.76 6.61
CA ILE A 13 -3.53 10.89 6.97
C ILE A 13 -4.27 12.23 7.06
N HIS A 14 -5.53 12.29 6.61
CA HIS A 14 -6.34 13.51 6.62
C HIS A 14 -6.42 14.16 8.01
N ASP A 15 -6.75 13.39 9.05
CA ASP A 15 -6.90 13.93 10.40
C ASP A 15 -5.57 14.40 10.99
N THR A 16 -4.46 13.72 10.63
CA THR A 16 -3.11 14.16 10.99
C THR A 16 -2.83 15.52 10.36
N ILE A 17 -3.06 15.68 9.06
CA ILE A 17 -2.85 16.95 8.35
C ILE A 17 -3.76 18.04 8.93
N GLY A 18 -5.04 17.73 9.19
CA GLY A 18 -6.00 18.66 9.77
C GLY A 18 -5.68 19.10 11.21
N SER A 19 -4.89 18.31 11.94
CA SER A 19 -4.41 18.67 13.29
C SER A 19 -3.22 19.63 13.28
N LEU A 20 -2.58 19.83 12.13
CA LEU A 20 -1.44 20.75 12.00
C LEU A 20 -1.89 22.21 12.07
N PRO A 21 -1.03 23.15 12.52
CA PRO A 21 -1.40 24.56 12.72
C PRO A 21 -1.97 25.24 11.47
N GLU A 22 -1.48 24.89 10.28
CA GLU A 22 -1.93 25.45 8.99
C GLU A 22 -2.63 24.39 8.12
N GLY A 23 -2.99 23.24 8.70
CA GLY A 23 -3.64 22.15 7.98
C GLY A 23 -2.81 21.67 6.78
N TYR A 24 -3.45 21.61 5.61
CA TYR A 24 -2.83 21.27 4.33
C TYR A 24 -1.78 22.27 3.83
N GLU A 25 -1.80 23.50 4.32
CA GLU A 25 -0.80 24.53 3.97
C GLU A 25 0.44 24.43 4.86
N THR A 26 0.44 23.54 5.87
CA THR A 26 1.57 23.37 6.79
C THR A 26 2.84 22.99 6.02
N PRO A 27 3.92 23.78 6.12
CA PRO A 27 5.19 23.43 5.50
C PRO A 27 5.69 22.09 6.05
N CYS A 28 6.03 21.13 5.20
CA CYS A 28 6.48 19.80 5.63
C CYS A 28 7.89 19.80 6.26
N GLY A 29 8.64 20.90 6.18
CA GLY A 29 10.04 20.97 6.62
C GLY A 29 11.01 20.22 5.69
N SER A 30 12.28 20.08 6.08
CA SER A 30 13.28 19.34 5.29
C SER A 30 12.97 17.84 5.27
N ILE A 31 12.68 17.29 4.09
CA ILE A 31 12.36 15.87 3.86
C ILE A 31 11.19 15.38 4.74
N GLY A 32 10.24 16.26 5.07
CA GLY A 32 9.09 15.85 5.87
C GLY A 32 9.39 15.53 7.33
N GLY A 33 10.50 16.03 7.90
CA GLY A 33 10.95 15.71 9.27
C GLY A 33 9.99 16.06 10.43
N GLN A 34 8.81 16.62 10.14
CA GLN A 34 7.71 16.81 11.09
C GLN A 34 6.76 15.60 11.16
N PHE A 35 6.93 14.63 10.27
CA PHE A 35 6.13 13.42 10.22
C PHE A 35 6.96 12.23 10.73
N SER A 36 6.32 11.36 11.49
CA SER A 36 6.85 10.01 11.76
C SER A 36 6.96 9.20 10.47
N ASP A 37 7.76 8.15 10.47
CA ASP A 37 7.93 7.27 9.31
C ASP A 37 6.58 6.70 8.81
N GLY A 38 5.69 6.30 9.74
CA GLY A 38 4.34 5.85 9.38
C GLY A 38 3.48 6.95 8.74
N GLN A 39 3.61 8.20 9.17
CA GLN A 39 2.92 9.34 8.55
C GLN A 39 3.49 9.67 7.16
N LEU A 40 4.81 9.59 6.98
CA LEU A 40 5.45 9.75 5.66
C LEU A 40 5.03 8.64 4.69
N GLN A 41 4.89 7.42 5.17
CA GLN A 41 4.39 6.30 4.39
C GLN A 41 2.94 6.53 3.95
N ARG A 42 2.05 6.92 4.88
CA ARG A 42 0.66 7.27 4.56
C ARG A 42 0.54 8.46 3.61
N LEU A 43 1.41 9.47 3.75
CA LEU A 43 1.47 10.59 2.81
C LEU A 43 1.90 10.12 1.42
N SER A 44 2.86 9.21 1.33
CA SER A 44 3.30 8.61 0.07
C SER A 44 2.17 7.81 -0.60
N ILE A 45 1.40 7.07 0.19
CA ILE A 45 0.18 6.38 -0.27
C ILE A 45 -0.83 7.38 -0.83
N ALA A 46 -1.12 8.47 -0.14
CA ALA A 46 -2.04 9.50 -0.64
C ALA A 46 -1.57 10.07 -2.00
N CYS A 47 -0.27 10.33 -2.14
CA CYS A 47 0.33 10.78 -3.40
C CYS A 47 0.17 9.75 -4.53
N VAL A 48 0.31 8.46 -4.23
CA VAL A 48 0.09 7.37 -5.21
C VAL A 48 -1.38 7.32 -5.64
N LEU A 49 -2.31 7.35 -4.69
CA LEU A 49 -3.75 7.31 -4.96
C LEU A 49 -4.19 8.50 -5.81
N LEU A 50 -3.66 9.70 -5.53
CA LEU A 50 -3.94 10.90 -6.30
C LEU A 50 -3.47 10.79 -7.76
N ARG A 51 -2.34 10.12 -8.00
CA ARG A 51 -1.74 9.97 -9.34
C ARG A 51 -2.42 8.91 -10.21
N LYS A 52 -3.21 8.00 -9.62
CA LYS A 52 -3.91 6.91 -10.34
C LYS A 52 -2.96 6.16 -11.31
N PRO A 53 -1.83 5.60 -10.83
CA PRO A 53 -0.83 4.99 -11.70
C PRO A 53 -1.37 3.73 -12.37
N HIS A 54 -0.81 3.36 -13.53
CA HIS A 54 -1.12 2.09 -14.21
C HIS A 54 -0.33 0.90 -13.66
N LEU A 55 0.77 1.15 -12.94
CA LEU A 55 1.60 0.14 -12.28
C LEU A 55 1.93 0.62 -10.87
N LEU A 56 1.75 -0.26 -9.90
CA LEU A 56 2.06 -0.02 -8.50
C LEU A 56 3.03 -1.10 -7.99
N LEU A 57 4.16 -0.67 -7.45
CA LEU A 57 5.15 -1.53 -6.82
C LEU A 57 5.08 -1.30 -5.30
N LEU A 58 4.78 -2.36 -4.55
CA LEU A 58 4.63 -2.34 -3.10
C LEU A 58 5.70 -3.21 -2.46
N ASP A 59 6.82 -2.61 -2.07
CA ASP A 59 7.91 -3.32 -1.40
C ASP A 59 7.80 -3.11 0.11
N GLU A 60 7.29 -4.13 0.83
CA GLU A 60 7.08 -4.10 2.29
C GLU A 60 6.33 -2.86 2.82
N SER A 61 5.50 -2.26 1.95
CA SER A 61 4.88 -0.94 2.14
C SER A 61 3.81 -0.88 3.24
N THR A 62 3.58 -1.98 3.97
CA THR A 62 2.66 -2.04 5.12
C THR A 62 3.35 -2.38 6.43
N SER A 63 4.68 -2.57 6.44
CA SER A 63 5.45 -2.98 7.63
C SER A 63 5.37 -1.98 8.79
N ALA A 64 5.30 -0.68 8.50
CA ALA A 64 5.16 0.39 9.48
C ALA A 64 3.71 0.85 9.73
N LEU A 65 2.72 0.15 9.15
CA LEU A 65 1.30 0.38 9.41
C LEU A 65 0.79 -0.53 10.54
N ASP A 66 -0.01 0.05 11.43
CA ASP A 66 -0.86 -0.72 12.34
C ASP A 66 -1.94 -1.49 11.55
N ALA A 67 -2.57 -2.48 12.18
CA ALA A 67 -3.52 -3.38 11.51
C ALA A 67 -4.77 -2.67 10.95
N GLU A 68 -5.20 -1.56 11.57
CA GLU A 68 -6.35 -0.78 11.09
C GLU A 68 -5.96 0.00 9.82
N SER A 69 -4.82 0.68 9.86
CA SER A 69 -4.29 1.44 8.72
C SER A 69 -3.96 0.54 7.53
N GLU A 70 -3.44 -0.66 7.76
CA GLU A 70 -3.21 -1.64 6.68
C GLU A 70 -4.51 -2.06 6.01
N LYS A 71 -5.56 -2.37 6.79
CA LYS A 71 -6.87 -2.73 6.24
C LYS A 71 -7.45 -1.60 5.38
N LEU A 72 -7.37 -0.36 5.85
CA LEU A 72 -7.83 0.80 5.08
C LEU A 72 -7.03 0.99 3.79
N PHE A 73 -5.71 0.76 3.84
CA PHE A 73 -4.86 0.81 2.67
C PHE A 73 -5.22 -0.30 1.66
N GLU A 74 -5.43 -1.53 2.10
CA GLU A 74 -5.89 -2.62 1.24
C GLU A 74 -7.24 -2.29 0.58
N GLU A 75 -8.20 -1.74 1.33
CA GLU A 75 -9.50 -1.33 0.78
C GLU A 75 -9.37 -0.17 -0.23
N ALA A 76 -8.47 0.78 0.03
CA ALA A 76 -8.17 1.87 -0.89
C ALA A 76 -7.49 1.36 -2.17
N LEU A 77 -6.55 0.43 -2.02
CA LEU A 77 -5.91 -0.26 -3.14
C LEU A 77 -6.92 -1.04 -3.96
N GLU A 78 -7.81 -1.82 -3.34
CA GLU A 78 -8.81 -2.63 -4.04
C GLU A 78 -9.79 -1.76 -4.86
N LYS A 79 -10.16 -0.59 -4.33
CA LYS A 79 -10.98 0.39 -5.05
C LYS A 79 -10.22 1.04 -6.22
N THR A 80 -8.93 1.28 -6.04
CA THR A 80 -8.08 1.99 -7.01
C THR A 80 -7.45 1.04 -8.03
N SER A 81 -7.37 -0.25 -7.73
CA SER A 81 -6.65 -1.25 -8.52
C SER A 81 -7.41 -1.75 -9.75
N LYS A 82 -8.67 -1.34 -9.93
CA LYS A 82 -9.43 -1.64 -11.15
C LYS A 82 -8.71 -1.02 -12.36
N GLY A 83 -7.99 -1.86 -13.10
CA GLY A 83 -7.19 -1.46 -14.26
C GLY A 83 -5.75 -1.03 -13.92
N VAL A 84 -5.27 -1.30 -12.71
CA VAL A 84 -3.89 -1.04 -12.28
C VAL A 84 -3.19 -2.36 -12.02
N THR A 85 -2.00 -2.54 -12.59
CA THR A 85 -1.14 -3.68 -12.28
C THR A 85 -0.49 -3.44 -10.92
N VAL A 86 -0.67 -4.36 -9.97
CA VAL A 86 -0.03 -4.27 -8.64
C VAL A 86 0.98 -5.41 -8.52
N ILE A 87 2.22 -5.07 -8.19
CA ILE A 87 3.27 -6.02 -7.83
C ILE A 87 3.63 -5.74 -6.38
N ALA A 88 3.48 -6.72 -5.51
CA ALA A 88 3.75 -6.58 -4.09
C ALA A 88 4.72 -7.66 -3.61
N ASN A 89 5.68 -7.25 -2.79
CA ASN A 89 6.46 -8.14 -1.95
C ASN A 89 5.73 -8.29 -0.61
N ALA A 90 5.25 -9.49 -0.31
CA ALA A 90 4.38 -9.75 0.83
C ALA A 90 4.99 -10.79 1.77
N HIS A 91 5.16 -10.41 3.04
CA HIS A 91 5.46 -11.34 4.14
C HIS A 91 4.19 -11.77 4.90
N ARG A 92 3.02 -11.23 4.54
CA ARG A 92 1.74 -11.50 5.18
C ARG A 92 0.85 -12.35 4.28
N LEU A 93 0.33 -13.45 4.83
CA LEU A 93 -0.52 -14.42 4.11
C LEU A 93 -1.76 -13.78 3.46
N ARG A 94 -2.41 -12.82 4.11
CA ARG A 94 -3.62 -12.17 3.57
C ARG A 94 -3.38 -11.44 2.25
N THR A 95 -2.22 -10.80 2.09
CA THR A 95 -1.86 -10.12 0.84
C THR A 95 -1.55 -11.14 -0.26
N ILE A 96 -0.97 -12.28 0.11
CA ILE A 96 -0.66 -13.40 -0.78
C ILE A 96 -1.95 -14.06 -1.29
N GLU A 97 -2.91 -14.36 -0.40
CA GLU A 97 -4.18 -15.02 -0.75
C GLU A 97 -5.01 -14.25 -1.78
N LYS A 98 -4.96 -12.92 -1.75
CA LYS A 98 -5.70 -12.05 -2.69
C LYS A 98 -5.01 -11.88 -4.05
N ALA A 99 -3.78 -12.37 -4.21
CA ALA A 99 -3.02 -12.16 -5.43
C ALA A 99 -3.61 -12.99 -6.58
N SER A 100 -3.72 -12.38 -7.76
CA SER A 100 -4.11 -13.09 -8.98
C SER A 100 -3.07 -14.13 -9.41
N THR A 101 -1.80 -13.88 -9.10
CA THR A 101 -0.68 -14.80 -9.35
C THR A 101 0.40 -14.53 -8.32
N ILE A 102 0.89 -15.60 -7.71
CA ILE A 102 1.96 -15.62 -6.74
C ILE A 102 3.20 -16.17 -7.45
N PHE A 103 4.33 -15.51 -7.25
CA PHE A 103 5.64 -15.96 -7.72
C PHE A 103 6.49 -16.28 -6.48
N ALA A 104 6.81 -17.56 -6.28
CA ALA A 104 7.73 -17.99 -5.24
C ALA A 104 9.16 -17.83 -5.74
N ILE A 105 9.95 -17.01 -5.05
CA ILE A 105 11.35 -16.74 -5.40
C ILE A 105 12.26 -17.39 -4.36
N ASP A 106 13.19 -18.23 -4.80
CA ASP A 106 14.28 -18.76 -3.98
C ASP A 106 15.61 -18.54 -4.71
N SER A 107 16.61 -18.03 -3.98
CA SER A 107 17.96 -17.80 -4.49
C SER A 107 18.02 -17.01 -5.81
N GLY A 108 17.08 -16.07 -5.98
CA GLY A 108 16.97 -15.22 -7.17
C GLY A 108 16.28 -15.88 -8.38
N ILE A 109 15.69 -17.06 -8.22
CA ILE A 109 15.00 -17.81 -9.26
C ILE A 109 13.53 -17.99 -8.87
N CYS A 110 12.62 -17.88 -9.84
CA CYS A 110 11.23 -18.25 -9.64
C CYS A 110 11.13 -19.79 -9.60
N VAL A 111 10.89 -20.33 -8.41
CA VAL A 111 10.81 -21.78 -8.17
C VAL A 111 9.39 -22.31 -8.30
N ASP A 112 8.38 -21.45 -8.14
CA ASP A 112 6.98 -21.82 -8.37
C ASP A 112 6.14 -20.58 -8.74
N GLN A 113 5.03 -20.82 -9.44
CA GLN A 113 4.06 -19.80 -9.79
C GLN A 113 2.65 -20.36 -9.94
N GLY A 114 1.66 -19.57 -9.52
CA GLY A 114 0.25 -19.93 -9.64
C GLY A 114 -0.66 -19.05 -8.77
N SER A 115 -1.95 -19.32 -8.81
CA SER A 115 -2.87 -18.83 -7.79
C SER A 115 -2.58 -19.48 -6.43
N HIS A 116 -3.14 -18.92 -5.36
CA HIS A 116 -3.00 -19.49 -4.02
C HIS A 116 -3.44 -20.97 -3.98
N ASP A 117 -4.62 -21.26 -4.53
CA ASP A 117 -5.19 -22.60 -4.54
C ASP A 117 -4.31 -23.60 -5.33
N GLU A 118 -3.76 -23.18 -6.48
CA GLU A 118 -2.86 -24.00 -7.29
C GLU A 118 -1.56 -24.33 -6.57
N LEU A 119 -1.00 -23.38 -5.82
CA LEU A 119 0.25 -23.58 -5.07
C LEU A 119 0.05 -24.45 -3.83
N VAL A 120 -1.10 -24.31 -3.15
CA VAL A 120 -1.45 -25.16 -2.01
C VAL A 120 -1.64 -26.60 -2.46
N ALA A 121 -2.40 -26.83 -3.54
CA ALA A 121 -2.63 -28.17 -4.07
C ALA A 121 -1.33 -28.91 -4.46
N ARG A 122 -0.31 -28.19 -4.97
CA ARG A 122 1.00 -28.78 -5.29
C ARG A 122 1.85 -29.13 -4.07
N ASN A 123 1.60 -28.50 -2.92
CA ASN A 123 2.34 -28.77 -1.67
C ASN A 123 1.69 -29.85 -0.79
N GLU A 124 0.48 -30.30 -1.12
CA GLU A 124 -0.21 -31.39 -0.42
C GLU A 124 0.07 -32.79 -1.00
N GLU A 125 0.84 -32.88 -2.10
CA GLU A 125 1.38 -34.14 -2.67
C GLU A 125 2.78 -34.49 -2.14
#